data_AF-A0A3D4EVD6-F1
#
_entry.id   AF-A0A3D4EVD6-F1
#
_cell.length_a   1.000
_cell.length_b   1.000
_cell.length_c   1.000
_cell.angle_alpha   90.00
_cell.angle_beta   90.00
_cell.angle_gamma   90.00
#
_symmetry.space_group_name_H-M   'P 1'
#
loop_
_entity.id
_entity.type
_entity.pdbx_description
1 polymer ?
#
loop_
_entity_poly.entity_id
_entity_poly.type
_entity_poly.pdbx_seq_one_letter_code
_entity_poly.pdbx_strand_id
1 'polypeptide(L)'
;MQHDGWSETLIQSATPGMELKFRHMGLTGDRPNKYPRSRGFTPMPQYLQQVGADVIIAMFGYNESFDTKPEDHEENLTKMIAEFRKAMPNGESFPRIVLCSPIGHENLGDRNLPTGRANNKRLLAMTEATRVAADKNGVAFVDLYHPSIKLYGTVKSPLTLNGIHLNEDGNRLIGEVLAKALLKKEIVASPSQQPLREAVLDKNWHWHNRYRATDGNDVWGGRSGLKFVDGQTNAQVLQHELKMLDVMTGNRDPQIWAKAQGRKYRVSDNNTPKAIPVISNVGGGSRSSSKAKEGNLKYLSGEEGLKKINVPEGFKVNLFADEKMFPELANPVQLQVDGKGRLWAAAWATYPKWEPLKEMNDSLLIFEDTDKDGKADKVKEFAKVHNPLGFEFWNGGVIVTSQPDIIFLKDTDGDDVADVRYVIMQGIGSSDTHHAANNLIFGPDGGIYWQSGIFLQHNHETPWGPSLTTGSSAMYRFDPRRYTVSLVAGNSPNPHGTSFDQWGYLYANDGTGGRSYQVRPNGEGFKMFPLVNKEVRPVSADAIISGTNFPDEMQQNFILCNTIGYLGIKQYDLHRDGFEEKKYKFGEVWGTPAA
;
A
#
# COMPACT_ATOMS: atom_id res chain seq x y z
N MET A 1 8.41 -0.15 13.99
CA MET A 1 8.22 1.02 14.87
C MET A 1 7.34 2.11 14.24
N GLN A 2 7.03 2.02 12.93
CA GLN A 2 6.29 3.03 12.18
C GLN A 2 4.78 3.07 12.47
N HIS A 3 4.16 1.91 12.69
CA HIS A 3 2.71 1.75 12.62
C HIS A 3 2.05 1.53 13.97
N ASP A 4 2.76 0.94 14.94
CA ASP A 4 2.16 0.58 16.23
C ASP A 4 2.23 1.70 17.28
N GLY A 5 2.91 2.82 17.03
CA GLY A 5 2.91 4.00 17.92
C GLY A 5 3.59 3.83 19.29
N TRP A 6 4.17 2.67 19.60
CA TRP A 6 4.74 2.37 20.92
C TRP A 6 5.91 3.26 21.32
N SER A 7 6.88 3.51 20.41
CA SER A 7 8.07 4.30 20.74
C SER A 7 7.72 5.71 21.23
N GLU A 8 6.81 6.40 20.56
CA GLU A 8 6.34 7.72 20.98
C GLU A 8 5.49 7.64 22.25
N THR A 9 4.58 6.67 22.35
CA THR A 9 3.73 6.46 23.54
C THR A 9 4.59 6.36 24.80
N LEU A 10 5.65 5.54 24.75
CA LEU A 10 6.53 5.30 25.89
C LEU A 10 7.34 6.54 26.26
N ILE A 11 7.90 7.25 25.27
CA ILE A 11 8.64 8.49 25.53
C ILE A 11 7.71 9.55 26.13
N GLN A 12 6.54 9.81 25.52
CA GLN A 12 5.56 10.78 26.01
C GLN A 12 5.10 10.46 27.44
N SER A 13 4.88 9.18 27.76
CA SER A 13 4.47 8.75 29.10
C SER A 13 5.53 9.03 30.18
N ALA A 14 6.81 9.11 29.79
CA ALA A 14 7.93 9.35 30.68
C ALA A 14 8.40 10.82 30.70
N THR A 15 7.84 11.66 29.82
CA THR A 15 8.18 13.09 29.69
C THR A 15 6.95 14.02 29.78
N PRO A 16 6.06 13.86 30.78
CA PRO A 16 4.90 14.74 30.92
C PRO A 16 5.34 16.21 31.08
N GLY A 17 4.70 17.10 30.31
CA GLY A 17 4.98 18.55 30.34
C GLY A 17 6.09 19.02 29.39
N MET A 18 6.78 18.12 28.68
CA MET A 18 7.79 18.51 27.69
C MET A 18 7.21 18.89 26.32
N GLU A 19 5.92 18.61 26.08
CA GLU A 19 5.18 18.97 24.87
C GLU A 19 5.89 18.56 23.56
N LEU A 20 6.51 17.36 23.58
CA LEU A 20 7.26 16.83 22.45
C LEU A 20 6.36 16.55 21.24
N LYS A 21 6.86 16.86 20.03
CA LYS A 21 6.19 16.55 18.75
C LYS A 21 6.98 15.51 17.99
N PHE A 22 6.31 14.46 17.52
CA PHE A 22 6.94 13.38 16.74
C PHE A 22 6.38 13.33 15.33
N ARG A 23 7.29 13.22 14.36
CA ARG A 23 7.00 13.10 12.92
C ARG A 23 7.86 11.99 12.33
N HIS A 24 7.23 10.86 11.97
CA HIS A 24 7.94 9.71 11.42
C HIS A 24 8.16 9.89 9.92
N MET A 25 9.43 9.91 9.48
CA MET A 25 9.79 10.18 8.08
C MET A 25 10.47 9.02 7.36
N GLY A 26 10.49 7.82 7.94
CA GLY A 26 11.01 6.62 7.27
C GLY A 26 10.00 6.01 6.29
N LEU A 27 10.48 5.52 5.15
CA LEU A 27 9.82 4.47 4.35
C LEU A 27 10.71 3.23 4.31
N THR A 28 10.11 2.09 4.01
CA THR A 28 10.80 0.81 3.86
C THR A 28 11.95 0.92 2.85
N GLY A 29 13.05 0.24 3.18
CA GLY A 29 14.22 0.14 2.32
C GLY A 29 15.04 1.44 2.17
N ASP A 30 14.74 2.48 2.93
CA ASP A 30 15.53 3.72 2.92
C ASP A 30 16.97 3.47 3.37
N ARG A 31 17.89 4.23 2.78
CA ARG A 31 19.32 4.23 3.13
C ARG A 31 19.78 5.67 3.41
N PRO A 32 20.87 5.88 4.19
CA PRO A 32 21.38 7.23 4.49
C PRO A 32 21.64 8.08 3.24
N ASN A 33 22.00 7.44 2.13
CA ASN A 33 22.35 8.08 0.86
C ASN A 33 21.33 7.86 -0.27
N LYS A 34 20.21 7.16 -0.02
CA LYS A 34 19.24 6.81 -1.07
C LYS A 34 17.83 6.67 -0.51
N TYR A 35 16.93 7.52 -1.03
CA TYR A 35 15.50 7.52 -0.70
C TYR A 35 14.70 7.26 -1.98
N PRO A 36 14.38 6.00 -2.32
CA PRO A 36 13.62 5.69 -3.52
C PRO A 36 12.21 6.27 -3.42
N ARG A 37 11.98 7.38 -4.14
CA ARG A 37 10.72 8.11 -4.19
C ARG A 37 10.43 8.50 -5.63
N SER A 38 9.18 8.81 -5.91
CA SER A 38 8.82 9.38 -7.20
C SER A 38 9.39 10.77 -7.38
N ARG A 39 9.56 11.15 -8.64
CA ARG A 39 10.12 12.45 -9.03
C ARG A 39 9.34 13.59 -8.38
N GLY A 40 10.06 14.59 -7.88
CA GLY A 40 9.50 15.80 -7.28
C GLY A 40 9.27 15.71 -5.77
N PHE A 41 9.26 14.50 -5.19
CA PHE A 41 9.15 14.32 -3.74
C PHE A 41 10.19 15.17 -3.00
N THR A 42 9.74 15.90 -1.97
CA THR A 42 10.62 16.84 -1.24
C THR A 42 11.82 16.11 -0.63
N PRO A 43 13.06 16.56 -0.88
CA PRO A 43 14.26 15.98 -0.29
C PRO A 43 14.26 16.00 1.24
N MET A 44 14.91 15.01 1.85
CA MET A 44 14.92 14.82 3.31
C MET A 44 15.38 16.08 4.09
N PRO A 45 16.46 16.81 3.71
CA PRO A 45 16.85 18.04 4.41
C PRO A 45 15.75 19.12 4.43
N GLN A 46 15.03 19.28 3.31
CA GLN A 46 13.95 20.26 3.20
C GLN A 46 12.72 19.84 4.01
N TYR A 47 12.43 18.54 4.07
CA TYR A 47 11.36 18.05 4.94
C TYR A 47 11.69 18.21 6.43
N LEU A 48 12.93 17.98 6.82
CA LEU A 48 13.38 18.26 8.19
C LEU A 48 13.17 19.72 8.55
N GLN A 49 13.49 20.65 7.63
CA GLN A 49 13.19 22.08 7.81
C GLN A 49 11.69 22.34 7.95
N GLN A 50 10.86 21.69 7.13
CA GLN A 50 9.40 21.86 7.21
C GLN A 50 8.83 21.46 8.57
N VAL A 51 9.39 20.42 9.21
CA VAL A 51 8.93 20.00 10.56
C VAL A 51 9.68 20.69 11.70
N GLY A 52 10.68 21.53 11.40
CA GLY A 52 11.45 22.25 12.42
C GLY A 52 12.21 21.31 13.38
N ALA A 53 12.85 20.26 12.88
CA ALA A 53 13.38 19.19 13.73
C ALA A 53 14.53 19.64 14.66
N ASP A 54 14.32 19.55 15.98
CA ASP A 54 15.38 19.72 16.99
C ASP A 54 16.19 18.44 17.24
N VAL A 55 15.56 17.29 17.04
CA VAL A 55 16.12 15.95 17.27
C VAL A 55 15.80 15.06 16.08
N ILE A 56 16.80 14.33 15.58
CA ILE A 56 16.66 13.37 14.49
C ILE A 56 17.09 12.00 15.01
N ILE A 57 16.16 11.04 15.02
CA ILE A 57 16.45 9.64 15.34
C ILE A 57 16.53 8.89 14.01
N ALA A 58 17.73 8.44 13.64
CA ALA A 58 18.03 7.79 12.37
C ALA A 58 18.29 6.30 12.58
N MET A 59 17.54 5.46 11.86
CA MET A 59 17.59 4.00 11.97
C MET A 59 17.88 3.41 10.59
N PHE A 60 19.13 2.99 10.37
CA PHE A 60 19.62 2.47 9.09
C PHE A 60 20.53 1.25 9.33
N GLY A 61 20.88 0.53 8.27
CA GLY A 61 21.89 -0.54 8.31
C GLY A 61 21.34 -1.93 7.98
N TYR A 62 20.03 -2.14 7.91
CA TYR A 62 19.48 -3.45 7.53
C TYR A 62 19.75 -3.75 6.04
N ASN A 63 19.32 -2.88 5.13
CA ASN A 63 19.46 -3.09 3.69
C ASN A 63 20.92 -3.02 3.24
N GLU A 64 21.67 -2.08 3.82
CA GLU A 64 23.10 -1.89 3.60
C GLU A 64 23.89 -3.13 4.00
N SER A 65 23.42 -3.90 5.01
CA SER A 65 24.07 -5.12 5.45
C SER A 65 24.26 -6.17 4.36
N PHE A 66 23.51 -6.11 3.25
CA PHE A 66 23.60 -7.10 2.17
C PHE A 66 24.63 -6.77 1.10
N ASP A 67 24.83 -5.49 0.80
CA ASP A 67 25.55 -5.06 -0.41
C ASP A 67 26.55 -3.92 -0.17
N THR A 68 26.66 -3.44 1.07
CA THR A 68 27.53 -2.33 1.46
C THR A 68 28.54 -2.81 2.48
N LYS A 69 29.80 -2.36 2.38
CA LYS A 69 30.82 -2.65 3.40
C LYS A 69 30.57 -1.80 4.64
N PRO A 70 30.91 -2.27 5.86
CA PRO A 70 30.73 -1.48 7.08
C PRO A 70 31.38 -0.08 7.01
N GLU A 71 32.55 0.04 6.38
CA GLU A 71 33.27 1.31 6.22
C GLU A 71 32.51 2.29 5.30
N ASP A 72 31.91 1.78 4.22
CA ASP A 72 31.08 2.58 3.30
C ASP A 72 29.78 3.03 4.01
N HIS A 73 29.19 2.20 4.87
CA HIS A 73 28.03 2.56 5.69
C HIS A 73 28.37 3.67 6.69
N GLU A 74 29.52 3.57 7.37
CA GLU A 74 30.03 4.63 8.25
C GLU A 74 30.19 5.96 7.50
N GLU A 75 30.78 5.92 6.29
CA GLU A 75 30.98 7.11 5.47
C GLU A 75 29.63 7.73 5.03
N ASN A 76 28.68 6.89 4.60
CA ASN A 76 27.34 7.34 4.21
C ASN A 76 26.60 8.01 5.38
N LEU A 77 26.67 7.43 6.59
CA LEU A 77 26.12 8.05 7.81
C LEU A 77 26.80 9.38 8.14
N THR A 78 28.13 9.45 8.01
CA THR A 78 28.91 10.68 8.22
C THR A 78 28.45 11.80 7.27
N LYS A 79 28.27 11.49 5.99
CA LYS A 79 27.75 12.43 4.98
C LYS A 79 26.33 12.90 5.31
N MET A 80 25.44 11.97 5.66
CA MET A 80 24.07 12.27 6.05
C MET A 80 24.02 13.21 7.27
N ILE A 81 24.85 12.96 8.30
CA ILE A 81 24.94 13.84 9.48
C ILE A 81 25.35 15.25 9.08
N ALA A 82 26.36 15.38 8.21
CA ALA A 82 26.82 16.69 7.74
C ALA A 82 25.72 17.44 6.96
N GLU A 83 24.98 16.74 6.09
CA GLU A 83 23.85 17.32 5.35
C GLU A 83 22.71 17.78 6.28
N PHE A 84 22.34 16.96 7.27
CA PHE A 84 21.26 17.30 8.20
C PHE A 84 21.64 18.45 9.13
N ARG A 85 22.91 18.54 9.58
CA ARG A 85 23.41 19.70 10.33
C ARG A 85 23.41 20.96 9.49
N LYS A 86 23.88 20.87 8.24
CA LYS A 86 23.87 22.00 7.29
C LYS A 86 22.46 22.53 7.03
N ALA A 87 21.45 21.66 7.07
CA ALA A 87 20.06 22.05 6.86
C ALA A 87 19.52 22.97 7.97
N MET A 88 20.08 22.94 9.18
CA MET A 88 19.60 23.67 10.37
C MET A 88 18.07 23.65 10.46
N PRO A 89 17.44 22.48 10.69
CA PRO A 89 16.02 22.29 10.45
C PRO A 89 15.09 23.25 11.22
N ASN A 90 15.44 23.61 12.45
CA ASN A 90 14.68 24.59 13.25
C ASN A 90 15.03 26.06 12.94
N GLY A 91 16.01 26.32 12.07
CA GLY A 91 16.48 27.65 11.70
C GLY A 91 17.41 28.32 12.73
N GLU A 92 17.66 27.70 13.88
CA GLU A 92 18.38 28.32 15.00
C GLU A 92 19.65 27.56 15.40
N SER A 93 19.62 26.23 15.36
CA SER A 93 20.70 25.39 15.87
C SER A 93 20.88 24.09 15.06
N PHE A 94 22.03 23.44 15.24
CA PHE A 94 22.22 22.11 14.69
C PHE A 94 21.32 21.09 15.40
N PRO A 95 20.67 20.18 14.65
CA PRO A 95 19.82 19.17 15.26
C PRO A 95 20.67 18.21 16.08
N ARG A 96 20.13 17.76 17.22
CA ARG A 96 20.70 16.62 17.95
C ARG A 96 20.38 15.36 17.18
N ILE A 97 21.40 14.64 16.73
CA ILE A 97 21.23 13.40 15.97
C ILE A 97 21.47 12.21 16.89
N VAL A 98 20.60 11.21 16.79
CA VAL A 98 20.73 9.90 17.42
C VAL A 98 20.79 8.88 16.30
N LEU A 99 21.91 8.16 16.19
CA LEU A 99 22.00 6.99 15.33
C LEU A 99 21.60 5.75 16.13
N CYS A 100 20.64 4.98 15.61
CA CYS A 100 20.30 3.68 16.16
C CYS A 100 20.89 2.58 15.29
N SER A 101 21.47 1.55 15.91
CA SER A 101 21.85 0.34 15.17
C SER A 101 20.61 -0.38 14.61
N PRO A 102 20.76 -1.21 13.56
CA PRO A 102 19.68 -2.11 13.15
C PRO A 102 19.37 -3.10 14.28
N ILE A 103 18.14 -3.63 14.31
CA ILE A 103 17.82 -4.77 15.17
C ILE A 103 18.48 -6.05 14.64
N GLY A 104 18.62 -7.06 15.50
CA GLY A 104 19.00 -8.40 15.09
C GLY A 104 17.87 -9.11 14.32
N HIS A 105 18.26 -10.11 13.55
CA HIS A 105 17.38 -11.07 12.90
C HIS A 105 17.00 -12.18 13.90
N GLU A 106 15.71 -12.27 14.21
CA GLU A 106 15.11 -13.35 15.01
C GLU A 106 15.05 -14.67 14.22
N ASN A 107 15.53 -15.77 14.80
CA ASN A 107 15.44 -17.07 14.14
C ASN A 107 14.08 -17.73 14.43
N LEU A 108 13.17 -17.70 13.46
CA LEU A 108 11.80 -18.23 13.60
C LEU A 108 11.68 -19.74 13.45
N GLY A 109 12.71 -20.43 12.93
CA GLY A 109 12.65 -21.88 12.69
C GLY A 109 11.69 -22.33 11.58
N ASP A 110 11.10 -21.40 10.84
CA ASP A 110 10.28 -21.70 9.66
C ASP A 110 11.17 -22.04 8.45
N ARG A 111 10.86 -23.15 7.77
CA ARG A 111 11.54 -23.58 6.55
C ARG A 111 11.40 -22.59 5.38
N ASN A 112 10.38 -21.73 5.43
CA ASN A 112 10.11 -20.71 4.43
C ASN A 112 10.81 -19.39 4.72
N LEU A 113 11.65 -19.32 5.76
CA LEU A 113 12.37 -18.11 6.15
C LEU A 113 13.87 -18.40 6.32
N PRO A 114 14.75 -17.41 6.11
CA PRO A 114 16.17 -17.61 6.34
C PRO A 114 16.46 -17.65 7.84
N THR A 115 17.52 -18.36 8.23
CA THR A 115 17.99 -18.28 9.62
C THR A 115 18.71 -16.97 9.87
N GLY A 116 18.68 -16.50 11.13
CA GLY A 116 19.41 -15.31 11.57
C GLY A 116 20.94 -15.41 11.46
N ARG A 117 21.53 -16.60 11.24
CA ARG A 117 22.97 -16.84 11.40
C ARG A 117 23.86 -15.93 10.54
N ALA A 118 23.61 -15.88 9.23
CA ALA A 118 24.41 -15.08 8.31
C ALA A 118 24.04 -13.59 8.43
N ASN A 119 22.76 -13.28 8.59
CA ASN A 119 22.27 -11.91 8.67
C ASN A 119 22.80 -11.22 9.94
N ASN A 120 22.75 -11.88 11.10
CA ASN A 120 23.24 -11.34 12.37
C ASN A 120 24.74 -11.01 12.35
N LYS A 121 25.55 -11.78 11.61
CA LYS A 121 26.97 -11.41 11.41
C LYS A 121 27.11 -10.07 10.69
N ARG A 122 26.31 -9.83 9.65
CA ARG A 122 26.33 -8.57 8.89
C ARG A 122 25.70 -7.41 9.67
N LEU A 123 24.59 -7.65 10.36
CA LEU A 123 23.91 -6.66 11.20
C LEU A 123 24.76 -6.23 12.40
N LEU A 124 25.54 -7.13 13.00
CA LEU A 124 26.51 -6.78 14.02
C LEU A 124 27.64 -5.89 13.47
N ALA A 125 28.13 -6.18 12.26
CA ALA A 125 29.13 -5.32 11.62
C ALA A 125 28.56 -3.92 11.30
N MET A 126 27.30 -3.84 10.84
CA MET A 126 26.61 -2.56 10.62
C MET A 126 26.33 -1.81 11.92
N THR A 127 26.05 -2.52 13.00
CA THR A 127 25.92 -1.97 14.36
C THR A 127 27.21 -1.28 14.78
N GLU A 128 28.35 -1.94 14.59
CA GLU A 128 29.66 -1.37 14.94
C GLU A 128 30.02 -0.17 14.06
N ALA A 129 29.81 -0.25 12.74
CA ALA A 129 30.00 0.89 11.84
C ALA A 129 29.12 2.10 12.21
N THR A 130 27.87 1.84 12.63
CA THR A 130 26.95 2.90 13.09
C THR A 130 27.46 3.55 14.38
N ARG A 131 28.00 2.76 15.31
CA ARG A 131 28.63 3.24 16.54
C ARG A 131 29.86 4.11 16.25
N VAL A 132 30.75 3.65 15.37
CA VAL A 132 31.95 4.39 14.95
C VAL A 132 31.57 5.71 14.27
N ALA A 133 30.57 5.70 13.37
CA ALA A 133 30.07 6.92 12.74
C ALA A 133 29.52 7.91 13.77
N ALA A 134 28.82 7.41 14.79
CA ALA A 134 28.28 8.24 15.86
C ALA A 134 29.39 8.93 16.66
N ASP A 135 30.38 8.15 17.12
CA ASP A 135 31.53 8.65 17.89
C ASP A 135 32.32 9.68 17.08
N LYS A 136 32.66 9.36 15.83
CA LYS A 136 33.42 10.22 14.92
C LYS A 136 32.78 11.58 14.69
N ASN A 137 31.44 11.63 14.68
CA ASN A 137 30.68 12.85 14.40
C ASN A 137 30.15 13.54 15.65
N GLY A 138 30.43 12.99 16.85
CA GLY A 138 29.94 13.51 18.12
C GLY A 138 28.41 13.54 18.20
N VAL A 139 27.75 12.48 17.71
CA VAL A 139 26.29 12.31 17.80
C VAL A 139 25.97 11.13 18.72
N ALA A 140 24.74 11.05 19.23
CA ALA A 140 24.38 9.97 20.14
C ALA A 140 24.23 8.63 19.40
N PHE A 141 24.59 7.54 20.07
CA PHE A 141 24.37 6.17 19.59
C PHE A 141 23.41 5.43 20.52
N VAL A 142 22.45 4.70 19.94
CA VAL A 142 21.58 3.78 20.67
C VAL A 142 21.70 2.40 20.04
N ASP A 143 22.06 1.41 20.86
CA ASP A 143 22.15 0.03 20.42
C ASP A 143 20.79 -0.68 20.52
N LEU A 144 20.24 -1.09 19.38
CA LEU A 144 19.04 -1.91 19.27
C LEU A 144 19.36 -3.39 18.92
N TYR A 145 20.56 -3.67 18.38
CA TYR A 145 20.97 -5.01 17.98
C TYR A 145 21.11 -5.95 19.18
N HIS A 146 21.95 -5.63 20.16
CA HIS A 146 22.16 -6.55 21.29
C HIS A 146 20.91 -6.74 22.16
N PRO A 147 20.12 -5.69 22.48
CA PRO A 147 18.86 -5.87 23.19
C PRO A 147 17.85 -6.72 22.43
N SER A 148 17.71 -6.54 21.11
CA SER A 148 16.79 -7.37 20.31
C SER A 148 17.19 -8.84 20.30
N ILE A 149 18.48 -9.16 20.09
CA ILE A 149 18.98 -10.54 20.18
C ILE A 149 18.70 -11.15 21.55
N LYS A 150 18.91 -10.40 22.64
CA LYS A 150 18.59 -10.85 23.98
C LYS A 150 17.09 -11.15 24.14
N LEU A 151 16.22 -10.25 23.67
CA LEU A 151 14.78 -10.41 23.76
C LEU A 151 14.31 -11.69 23.06
N TYR A 152 14.77 -11.94 21.82
CA TYR A 152 14.43 -13.15 21.06
C TYR A 152 14.81 -14.46 21.78
N GLY A 153 15.88 -14.43 22.60
CA GLY A 153 16.28 -15.59 23.39
C GLY A 153 15.47 -15.82 24.67
N THR A 154 14.64 -14.84 25.07
CA THR A 154 13.91 -14.86 26.36
C THR A 154 12.39 -14.97 26.21
N VAL A 155 11.84 -14.43 25.11
CA VAL A 155 10.40 -14.42 24.84
C VAL A 155 9.96 -15.77 24.27
N LYS A 156 8.72 -16.17 24.58
CA LYS A 156 8.16 -17.44 24.09
C LYS A 156 7.52 -17.31 22.70
N SER A 157 6.95 -16.14 22.42
CA SER A 157 6.28 -15.85 21.15
C SER A 157 7.21 -15.02 20.27
N PRO A 158 7.22 -15.26 18.94
CA PRO A 158 7.96 -14.44 18.00
C PRO A 158 7.70 -12.95 18.16
N LEU A 159 8.74 -12.12 18.02
CA LEU A 159 8.65 -10.66 18.03
C LEU A 159 8.69 -10.06 16.61
N THR A 160 8.92 -10.88 15.60
CA THR A 160 8.95 -10.50 14.19
C THR A 160 8.00 -11.34 13.36
N LEU A 161 7.53 -10.77 12.26
CA LEU A 161 6.67 -11.44 11.27
C LEU A 161 7.47 -12.43 10.41
N ASN A 162 8.72 -12.09 10.08
CA ASN A 162 9.54 -12.79 9.10
C ASN A 162 11.03 -12.81 9.46
N GLY A 163 11.35 -12.61 10.74
CA GLY A 163 12.72 -12.52 11.26
C GLY A 163 13.26 -11.10 11.34
N ILE A 164 12.73 -10.15 10.55
CA ILE A 164 13.31 -8.80 10.41
C ILE A 164 12.30 -7.67 10.62
N HIS A 165 11.02 -7.88 10.33
CA HIS A 165 9.97 -6.90 10.54
C HIS A 165 9.27 -7.19 11.86
N LEU A 166 9.38 -6.28 12.81
CA LEU A 166 8.76 -6.42 14.13
C LEU A 166 7.23 -6.48 14.01
N ASN A 167 6.61 -7.41 14.73
CA ASN A 167 5.17 -7.35 15.02
C ASN A 167 4.89 -6.32 16.12
N GLU A 168 3.63 -6.19 16.54
CA GLU A 168 3.22 -5.21 17.55
C GLU A 168 3.99 -5.34 18.88
N ASP A 169 4.15 -6.58 19.38
CA ASP A 169 4.88 -6.86 20.61
C ASP A 169 6.38 -6.58 20.48
N GLY A 170 6.98 -6.93 19.34
CA GLY A 170 8.35 -6.56 19.02
C GLY A 170 8.52 -5.03 18.99
N ASN A 171 7.58 -4.30 18.38
CA ASN A 171 7.60 -2.84 18.35
C ASN A 171 7.44 -2.22 19.75
N ARG A 172 6.63 -2.84 20.62
CA ARG A 172 6.51 -2.44 22.02
C ARG A 172 7.81 -2.62 22.78
N LEU A 173 8.41 -3.82 22.75
CA LEU A 173 9.62 -4.14 23.50
C LEU A 173 10.85 -3.37 23.00
N ILE A 174 11.01 -3.20 21.68
CA ILE A 174 12.06 -2.34 21.12
C ILE A 174 11.80 -0.87 21.43
N GLY A 175 10.53 -0.45 21.51
CA GLY A 175 10.13 0.86 22.01
C GLY A 175 10.60 1.11 23.46
N GLU A 176 10.49 0.12 24.34
CA GLU A 176 10.99 0.20 25.73
C GLU A 176 12.52 0.36 25.76
N VAL A 177 13.25 -0.43 24.96
CA VAL A 177 14.71 -0.31 24.81
C VAL A 177 15.10 1.10 24.36
N LEU A 178 14.44 1.61 23.32
CA LEU A 178 14.72 2.93 22.77
C LEU A 178 14.41 4.04 23.79
N ALA A 179 13.23 4.02 24.40
CA ALA A 179 12.82 5.01 25.39
C ALA A 179 13.77 5.01 26.60
N LYS A 180 14.16 3.83 27.08
CA LYS A 180 15.14 3.67 28.15
C LYS A 180 16.49 4.27 27.80
N ALA A 181 17.00 4.01 26.60
CA ALA A 181 18.28 4.52 26.15
C ALA A 181 18.27 6.06 26.03
N LEU A 182 17.20 6.63 25.48
CA LEU A 182 17.07 8.07 25.28
C LEU A 182 16.86 8.84 26.59
N LEU A 183 16.05 8.30 27.52
CA LEU A 183 15.66 8.97 28.76
C LEU A 183 16.49 8.54 29.97
N LYS A 184 17.38 7.54 29.80
CA LYS A 184 18.22 6.96 30.87
C LYS A 184 17.41 6.52 32.09
N LYS A 185 16.22 5.98 31.85
CA LYS A 185 15.25 5.57 32.87
C LYS A 185 14.57 4.28 32.43
N GLU A 186 14.32 3.36 33.36
CA GLU A 186 13.50 2.17 33.06
C GLU A 186 12.07 2.59 32.70
N ILE A 187 11.59 2.13 31.55
CA ILE A 187 10.26 2.40 31.03
C ILE A 187 9.72 1.08 30.50
N VAL A 188 8.57 0.67 31.02
CA VAL A 188 7.90 -0.58 30.65
C VAL A 188 6.51 -0.23 30.17
N ALA A 189 6.09 -0.82 29.06
CA ALA A 189 4.74 -0.63 28.54
C ALA A 189 3.71 -1.22 29.51
N SER A 190 2.55 -0.57 29.62
CA SER A 190 1.46 -1.05 30.45
C SER A 190 0.11 -0.86 29.75
N PRO A 191 -0.91 -1.70 30.04
CA PRO A 191 -2.23 -1.57 29.45
C PRO A 191 -2.89 -0.21 29.67
N SER A 192 -2.54 0.50 30.75
CA SER A 192 -3.07 1.85 31.03
C SER A 192 -2.62 2.91 30.02
N GLN A 193 -1.60 2.62 29.20
CA GLN A 193 -1.13 3.52 28.15
C GLN A 193 -1.92 3.38 26.84
N GLN A 194 -2.83 2.41 26.71
CA GLN A 194 -3.61 2.19 25.49
C GLN A 194 -4.35 3.47 25.01
N PRO A 195 -5.01 4.27 25.88
CA PRO A 195 -5.63 5.52 25.44
C PRO A 195 -4.63 6.56 24.92
N LEU A 196 -3.40 6.61 25.46
CA LEU A 196 -2.33 7.48 24.97
C LEU A 196 -1.86 7.01 23.60
N ARG A 197 -1.68 5.70 23.44
CA ARG A 197 -1.30 5.07 22.17
C ARG A 197 -2.32 5.33 21.07
N GLU A 198 -3.62 5.23 21.36
CA GLU A 198 -4.67 5.57 20.40
C GLU A 198 -4.59 7.02 19.91
N ALA A 199 -4.25 7.98 20.79
CA ALA A 199 -4.04 9.36 20.38
C ALA A 199 -2.78 9.53 19.50
N VAL A 200 -1.72 8.76 19.79
CA VAL A 200 -0.53 8.69 18.92
C VAL A 200 -0.87 8.11 17.56
N LEU A 201 -1.69 7.05 17.50
CA LEU A 201 -2.12 6.42 16.26
C LEU A 201 -3.00 7.34 15.42
N ASP A 202 -3.93 8.09 16.03
CA ASP A 202 -4.73 9.11 15.33
C ASP A 202 -3.83 10.21 14.73
N LYS A 203 -2.87 10.72 15.49
CA LYS A 203 -1.89 11.67 14.98
C LYS A 203 -1.06 11.07 13.84
N ASN A 204 -0.62 9.81 13.97
CA ASN A 204 0.15 9.12 12.94
C ASN A 204 -0.66 8.90 11.67
N TRP A 205 -1.97 8.65 11.75
CA TRP A 205 -2.84 8.54 10.59
C TRP A 205 -2.78 9.82 9.72
N HIS A 206 -2.97 10.97 10.36
CA HIS A 206 -2.90 12.27 9.69
C HIS A 206 -1.51 12.56 9.14
N TRP A 207 -0.47 12.29 9.94
CA TRP A 207 0.91 12.51 9.52
C TRP A 207 1.33 11.61 8.37
N HIS A 208 0.97 10.32 8.40
CA HIS A 208 1.34 9.37 7.35
C HIS A 208 0.64 9.70 6.04
N ASN A 209 -0.64 10.10 6.06
CA ASN A 209 -1.34 10.57 4.86
C ASN A 209 -0.77 11.89 4.33
N ARG A 210 -0.16 12.71 5.19
CA ARG A 210 0.61 13.87 4.77
C ARG A 210 1.94 13.43 4.12
N TYR A 211 2.78 12.73 4.87
CA TYR A 211 4.17 12.47 4.50
C TYR A 211 4.30 11.46 3.36
N ARG A 212 3.39 10.47 3.34
CA ARG A 212 3.28 9.43 2.31
C ARG A 212 2.04 9.63 1.46
N ALA A 213 1.76 10.89 1.08
CA ALA A 213 0.58 11.22 0.31
C ALA A 213 0.38 10.28 -0.88
N THR A 214 -0.84 9.80 -1.00
CA THR A 214 -1.30 9.12 -2.20
C THR A 214 -1.48 10.15 -3.32
N ASP A 215 -1.26 9.74 -4.57
CA ASP A 215 -1.14 10.63 -5.74
C ASP A 215 0.03 11.62 -5.68
N GLY A 216 1.17 11.20 -5.10
CA GLY A 216 2.39 12.02 -5.03
C GLY A 216 2.89 12.59 -6.37
N ASN A 217 2.56 11.98 -7.52
CA ASN A 217 2.89 12.53 -8.84
C ASN A 217 2.06 13.80 -9.19
N ASP A 218 0.84 13.89 -8.67
CA ASP A 218 -0.04 15.05 -8.79
C ASP A 218 0.25 16.10 -7.69
N VAL A 219 0.80 15.67 -6.54
CA VAL A 219 1.24 16.59 -5.48
C VAL A 219 2.58 17.27 -5.84
N TRP A 220 3.59 16.47 -6.18
CA TRP A 220 4.98 16.94 -6.35
C TRP A 220 5.57 16.63 -7.73
N GLY A 221 5.04 15.63 -8.42
CA GLY A 221 5.64 15.08 -9.64
C GLY A 221 5.24 15.79 -10.93
N GLY A 222 5.34 15.05 -12.04
CA GLY A 222 5.17 15.58 -13.38
C GLY A 222 3.74 16.03 -13.71
N ARG A 223 2.74 15.56 -12.95
CA ARG A 223 1.34 15.97 -13.14
C ARG A 223 0.91 17.16 -12.28
N SER A 224 1.72 17.55 -11.30
CA SER A 224 1.43 18.68 -10.42
C SER A 224 1.15 20.01 -11.16
N GLY A 225 1.79 20.21 -12.31
CA GLY A 225 1.62 21.39 -13.16
C GLY A 225 0.46 21.32 -14.18
N LEU A 226 -0.30 20.22 -14.23
CA LEU A 226 -1.46 20.12 -15.13
C LEU A 226 -2.49 21.19 -14.76
N LYS A 227 -2.98 21.90 -15.78
CA LYS A 227 -3.95 22.99 -15.67
C LYS A 227 -5.32 22.55 -16.18
N PHE A 228 -6.35 22.84 -15.42
CA PHE A 228 -7.74 22.52 -15.74
C PHE A 228 -8.54 23.82 -15.95
N VAL A 229 -9.77 23.87 -15.44
CA VAL A 229 -10.66 25.04 -15.57
C VAL A 229 -10.04 26.25 -14.88
N ASP A 230 -10.12 27.41 -15.52
CA ASP A 230 -9.57 28.68 -15.04
C ASP A 230 -8.07 28.66 -14.68
N GLY A 231 -7.33 27.67 -15.23
CA GLY A 231 -5.91 27.51 -14.95
C GLY A 231 -5.59 26.93 -13.58
N GLN A 232 -6.59 26.44 -12.81
CA GLN A 232 -6.37 25.72 -11.55
C GLN A 232 -5.49 24.49 -11.79
N THR A 233 -4.47 24.28 -10.95
CA THR A 233 -3.56 23.14 -11.05
C THR A 233 -3.75 22.11 -9.95
N ASN A 234 -3.28 20.88 -10.20
CA ASN A 234 -3.22 19.82 -9.20
C ASN A 234 -2.39 20.27 -7.97
N ALA A 235 -1.22 20.88 -8.19
CA ALA A 235 -0.38 21.38 -7.11
C ALA A 235 -1.10 22.38 -6.19
N GLN A 236 -1.92 23.29 -6.75
CA GLN A 236 -2.62 24.30 -5.96
C GLN A 236 -3.57 23.65 -4.95
N VAL A 237 -4.35 22.66 -5.38
CA VAL A 237 -5.30 21.95 -4.51
C VAL A 237 -4.57 20.99 -3.57
N LEU A 238 -3.75 20.09 -4.12
CA LEU A 238 -3.20 18.97 -3.37
C LEU A 238 -2.07 19.38 -2.41
N GLN A 239 -1.26 20.40 -2.73
CA GLN A 239 -0.29 20.93 -1.75
C GLN A 239 -0.99 21.73 -0.65
N HIS A 240 -2.16 22.34 -0.93
CA HIS A 240 -2.97 22.99 0.09
C HIS A 240 -3.58 21.98 1.06
N GLU A 241 -4.04 20.83 0.56
CA GLU A 241 -4.46 19.72 1.40
C GLU A 241 -3.35 19.20 2.31
N LEU A 242 -2.09 19.15 1.84
CA LEU A 242 -0.96 18.82 2.73
C LEU A 242 -0.79 19.82 3.86
N LYS A 243 -1.02 21.12 3.62
CA LYS A 243 -1.00 22.14 4.68
C LYS A 243 -2.16 21.97 5.65
N MET A 244 -3.34 21.55 5.17
CA MET A 244 -4.46 21.19 6.04
C MET A 244 -4.06 20.02 6.95
N LEU A 245 -3.46 18.96 6.38
CA LEU A 245 -2.98 17.82 7.15
C LEU A 245 -1.84 18.17 8.11
N ASP A 246 -0.98 19.14 7.79
CA ASP A 246 0.03 19.67 8.73
C ASP A 246 -0.67 20.25 9.98
N VAL A 247 -1.72 21.06 9.79
CA VAL A 247 -2.51 21.65 10.90
C VAL A 247 -3.27 20.58 11.68
N MET A 248 -3.99 19.69 10.98
CA MET A 248 -4.73 18.61 11.62
C MET A 248 -3.82 17.71 12.45
N THR A 249 -2.65 17.33 11.91
CA THR A 249 -1.62 16.57 12.67
C THR A 249 -1.20 17.33 13.92
N GLY A 250 -0.90 18.63 13.79
CA GLY A 250 -0.50 19.48 14.91
C GLY A 250 -1.57 19.60 16.00
N ASN A 251 -2.85 19.60 15.63
CA ASN A 251 -3.97 19.67 16.57
C ASN A 251 -4.13 18.41 17.44
N ARG A 252 -3.50 17.27 17.06
CA ARG A 252 -3.49 16.05 17.88
C ARG A 252 -2.36 16.04 18.92
N ASP A 253 -1.27 16.80 18.72
CA ASP A 253 -0.16 16.81 19.67
C ASP A 253 -0.61 17.23 21.10
N PRO A 254 -1.44 18.28 21.29
CA PRO A 254 -1.97 18.64 22.61
C PRO A 254 -2.81 17.54 23.27
N GLN A 255 -3.50 16.71 22.49
CA GLN A 255 -4.24 15.58 23.02
C GLN A 255 -3.30 14.54 23.63
N ILE A 256 -2.20 14.23 22.94
CA ILE A 256 -1.17 13.31 23.41
C ILE A 256 -0.56 13.85 24.71
N TRP A 257 -0.19 15.13 24.75
CA TRP A 257 0.40 15.75 25.94
C TRP A 257 -0.57 15.77 27.13
N ALA A 258 -1.85 16.03 26.88
CA ALA A 258 -2.88 15.98 27.91
C ALA A 258 -3.07 14.57 28.45
N LYS A 259 -3.18 13.55 27.57
CA LYS A 259 -3.32 12.15 27.99
C LYS A 259 -2.10 11.66 28.77
N ALA A 260 -0.89 12.03 28.37
CA ALA A 260 0.34 11.72 29.12
C ALA A 260 0.35 12.31 30.54
N GLN A 261 -0.45 13.36 30.78
CA GLN A 261 -0.62 14.01 32.09
C GLN A 261 -1.92 13.60 32.79
N GLY A 262 -2.64 12.59 32.29
CA GLY A 262 -3.93 12.16 32.85
C GLY A 262 -5.07 13.17 32.66
N ARG A 263 -4.91 14.14 31.74
CA ARG A 263 -5.91 15.18 31.45
C ARG A 263 -6.76 14.81 30.23
N LYS A 264 -8.02 15.25 30.23
CA LYS A 264 -8.90 15.16 29.06
C LYS A 264 -8.60 16.32 28.10
N TYR A 265 -8.64 16.03 26.81
CA TYR A 265 -8.54 17.02 25.74
C TYR A 265 -9.38 16.59 24.55
N ARG A 266 -10.09 17.53 23.94
CA ARG A 266 -10.87 17.31 22.73
C ARG A 266 -10.17 18.01 21.58
N VAL A 267 -9.78 17.24 20.57
CA VAL A 267 -9.20 17.75 19.33
C VAL A 267 -10.22 18.64 18.62
N SER A 268 -9.74 19.75 18.07
CA SER A 268 -10.53 20.69 17.28
C SER A 268 -9.76 21.06 16.03
N ASP A 269 -10.40 20.91 14.87
CA ASP A 269 -9.83 21.25 13.56
C ASP A 269 -10.36 22.58 13.01
N ASN A 270 -10.99 23.41 13.85
CA ASN A 270 -11.57 24.69 13.44
C ASN A 270 -10.53 25.71 12.93
N ASN A 271 -9.25 25.54 13.26
CA ASN A 271 -8.14 26.33 12.75
C ASN A 271 -7.55 25.79 11.43
N THR A 272 -8.03 24.65 10.94
CA THR A 272 -7.60 24.08 9.67
C THR A 272 -8.06 25.01 8.53
N PRO A 273 -7.16 25.39 7.60
CA PRO A 273 -7.54 26.18 6.43
C PRO A 273 -8.69 25.51 5.67
N LYS A 274 -9.62 26.31 5.14
CA LYS A 274 -10.68 25.78 4.28
C LYS A 274 -10.07 25.15 3.02
N ALA A 275 -10.65 24.04 2.56
CA ALA A 275 -10.24 23.41 1.30
C ALA A 275 -10.36 24.39 0.12
N ILE A 276 -9.46 24.27 -0.85
CA ILE A 276 -9.61 24.95 -2.13
C ILE A 276 -10.63 24.16 -2.94
N PRO A 277 -11.76 24.76 -3.35
CA PRO A 277 -12.75 24.04 -4.13
C PRO A 277 -12.19 23.63 -5.48
N VAL A 278 -12.40 22.37 -5.86
CA VAL A 278 -12.07 21.85 -7.19
C VAL A 278 -13.11 22.35 -8.18
N ILE A 279 -12.66 23.00 -9.25
CA ILE A 279 -13.55 23.48 -10.31
C ILE A 279 -13.81 22.33 -11.28
N SER A 280 -15.08 21.92 -11.40
CA SER A 280 -15.46 20.80 -12.28
C SER A 280 -15.11 21.10 -13.73
N ASN A 281 -14.46 20.14 -14.39
CA ASN A 281 -14.16 20.19 -15.83
C ASN A 281 -15.33 19.71 -16.71
N VAL A 282 -16.42 19.23 -16.12
CA VAL A 282 -17.62 18.82 -16.86
C VAL A 282 -18.18 20.01 -17.66
N GLY A 283 -18.66 19.71 -18.86
CA GLY A 283 -19.06 20.67 -19.87
C GLY A 283 -17.95 21.01 -20.88
N GLY A 284 -16.81 20.31 -20.85
CA GLY A 284 -15.66 20.66 -21.69
C GLY A 284 -14.87 21.87 -21.17
N GLY A 285 -14.83 22.10 -19.86
CA GLY A 285 -14.23 23.30 -19.25
C GLY A 285 -12.70 23.36 -19.28
N SER A 286 -12.03 22.29 -19.71
CA SER A 286 -10.57 22.21 -19.79
C SER A 286 -10.11 21.51 -21.06
N ARG A 287 -8.81 21.62 -21.37
CA ARG A 287 -8.17 20.93 -22.51
C ARG A 287 -8.24 19.40 -22.41
N SER A 288 -8.36 18.87 -21.19
CA SER A 288 -8.47 17.44 -20.91
C SER A 288 -9.91 16.93 -20.92
N SER A 289 -10.89 17.82 -21.12
CA SER A 289 -12.32 17.51 -21.06
C SER A 289 -13.00 17.70 -22.40
N SER A 290 -14.12 17.02 -22.60
CA SER A 290 -14.91 17.13 -23.83
C SER A 290 -16.37 16.86 -23.52
N LYS A 291 -17.22 17.88 -23.67
CA LYS A 291 -18.67 17.76 -23.46
C LYS A 291 -19.30 16.61 -24.22
N ALA A 292 -18.81 16.33 -25.42
CA ALA A 292 -19.30 15.22 -26.24
C ALA A 292 -18.92 13.82 -25.69
N LYS A 293 -17.91 13.72 -24.83
CA LYS A 293 -17.38 12.47 -24.25
C LYS A 293 -17.72 12.26 -22.78
N GLU A 294 -18.17 13.30 -22.08
CA GLU A 294 -18.46 13.28 -20.63
C GLU A 294 -19.77 12.56 -20.27
N GLY A 295 -20.59 12.20 -21.27
CA GLY A 295 -21.83 11.47 -21.04
C GLY A 295 -22.93 12.32 -20.37
N ASN A 296 -23.76 11.67 -19.55
CA ASN A 296 -24.87 12.29 -18.85
C ASN A 296 -24.59 12.26 -17.33
N LEU A 297 -24.72 13.42 -16.67
CA LEU A 297 -24.56 13.56 -15.22
C LEU A 297 -25.72 12.96 -14.40
N LYS A 298 -26.83 12.62 -15.05
CA LYS A 298 -27.90 11.84 -14.42
C LYS A 298 -27.55 10.36 -14.50
N TYR A 299 -26.97 9.85 -13.42
CA TYR A 299 -26.70 8.42 -13.24
C TYR A 299 -28.01 7.62 -13.19
N LEU A 300 -27.97 6.41 -13.75
CA LEU A 300 -29.10 5.48 -13.73
C LEU A 300 -29.09 4.73 -12.39
N SER A 301 -30.27 4.43 -11.86
CA SER A 301 -30.37 3.43 -10.79
C SER A 301 -30.03 2.02 -11.29
N GLY A 302 -29.72 1.09 -10.38
CA GLY A 302 -29.47 -0.32 -10.72
C GLY A 302 -30.59 -0.92 -11.57
N GLU A 303 -31.85 -0.70 -11.19
CA GLU A 303 -33.05 -1.17 -11.92
C GLU A 303 -33.20 -0.54 -13.32
N GLU A 304 -32.84 0.73 -13.49
CA GLU A 304 -32.85 1.39 -14.81
C GLU A 304 -31.68 0.94 -15.68
N GLY A 305 -30.52 0.72 -15.07
CA GLY A 305 -29.32 0.18 -15.71
C GLY A 305 -29.56 -1.23 -16.24
N LEU A 306 -30.16 -2.10 -15.41
CA LEU A 306 -30.48 -3.48 -15.75
C LEU A 306 -31.30 -3.60 -17.04
N LYS A 307 -32.29 -2.72 -17.22
CA LYS A 307 -33.14 -2.67 -18.44
C LYS A 307 -32.40 -2.28 -19.72
N LYS A 308 -31.17 -1.76 -19.60
CA LYS A 308 -30.32 -1.38 -20.74
C LYS A 308 -29.21 -2.38 -21.03
N ILE A 309 -29.04 -3.40 -20.20
CA ILE A 309 -28.05 -4.44 -20.41
C ILE A 309 -28.60 -5.42 -21.45
N ASN A 310 -27.86 -5.61 -22.53
CA ASN A 310 -28.12 -6.68 -23.48
C ASN A 310 -27.33 -7.91 -23.04
N VAL A 311 -27.99 -9.06 -23.04
CA VAL A 311 -27.40 -10.36 -22.66
C VAL A 311 -27.60 -11.36 -23.80
N PRO A 312 -26.72 -12.36 -23.95
CA PRO A 312 -26.91 -13.41 -24.95
C PRO A 312 -28.21 -14.20 -24.70
N GLU A 313 -28.69 -14.91 -25.74
CA GLU A 313 -29.85 -15.80 -25.60
C GLU A 313 -29.60 -16.86 -24.51
N GLY A 314 -30.60 -17.14 -23.69
CA GLY A 314 -30.48 -18.07 -22.56
C GLY A 314 -29.89 -17.46 -21.27
N PHE A 315 -29.36 -16.23 -21.32
CA PHE A 315 -28.83 -15.55 -20.15
C PHE A 315 -29.87 -14.68 -19.45
N LYS A 316 -29.71 -14.55 -18.13
CA LYS A 316 -30.43 -13.59 -17.30
C LYS A 316 -29.42 -12.85 -16.44
N VAL A 317 -29.62 -11.56 -16.27
CA VAL A 317 -28.92 -10.73 -15.28
C VAL A 317 -29.94 -10.24 -14.27
N ASN A 318 -29.53 -10.22 -13.00
CA ASN A 318 -30.28 -9.72 -11.86
C ASN A 318 -29.46 -8.66 -11.14
N LEU A 319 -30.14 -7.71 -10.49
CA LEU A 319 -29.50 -6.75 -9.61
C LEU A 319 -29.23 -7.40 -8.25
N PHE A 320 -27.98 -7.76 -7.98
CA PHE A 320 -27.59 -8.38 -6.72
C PHE A 320 -27.50 -7.38 -5.56
N ALA A 321 -26.84 -6.23 -5.79
CA ALA A 321 -26.69 -5.15 -4.83
C ALA A 321 -26.52 -3.81 -5.57
N ASP A 322 -26.98 -2.71 -4.97
CA ASP A 322 -26.69 -1.34 -5.41
C ASP A 322 -26.52 -0.38 -4.22
N GLU A 323 -26.07 0.84 -4.50
CA GLU A 323 -25.84 1.88 -3.50
C GLU A 323 -27.10 2.38 -2.80
N LYS A 324 -28.30 2.10 -3.34
CA LYS A 324 -29.58 2.41 -2.67
C LYS A 324 -29.94 1.35 -1.65
N MET A 325 -29.63 0.08 -1.93
CA MET A 325 -29.76 -1.02 -0.98
C MET A 325 -28.74 -0.90 0.15
N PHE A 326 -27.48 -0.61 -0.20
CA PHE A 326 -26.36 -0.55 0.73
C PHE A 326 -25.50 0.70 0.47
N PRO A 327 -25.69 1.80 1.23
CA PRO A 327 -24.94 3.05 1.04
C PRO A 327 -23.41 2.90 1.16
N GLU A 328 -22.94 1.86 1.83
CA GLU A 328 -21.53 1.49 1.96
C GLU A 328 -20.92 1.03 0.62
N LEU A 329 -21.73 0.51 -0.30
CA LEU A 329 -21.31 0.08 -1.64
C LEU A 329 -21.08 1.30 -2.55
N ALA A 330 -19.99 2.04 -2.31
CA ALA A 330 -19.57 3.18 -3.10
C ALA A 330 -18.26 2.88 -3.85
N ASN A 331 -18.27 3.04 -5.17
CA ASN A 331 -17.13 2.81 -6.07
C ASN A 331 -16.44 1.44 -5.82
N PRO A 332 -17.12 0.30 -6.01
CA PRO A 332 -16.46 -1.00 -5.89
C PRO A 332 -15.35 -1.15 -6.93
N VAL A 333 -14.15 -1.54 -6.50
CA VAL A 333 -12.96 -1.63 -7.37
C VAL A 333 -12.44 -3.04 -7.64
N GLN A 334 -12.67 -3.97 -6.72
CA GLN A 334 -12.48 -5.41 -6.95
C GLN A 334 -13.61 -6.17 -6.26
N LEU A 335 -14.03 -7.28 -6.88
CA LEU A 335 -14.96 -8.25 -6.33
C LEU A 335 -14.26 -9.61 -6.21
N GLN A 336 -14.59 -10.38 -5.18
CA GLN A 336 -14.20 -11.78 -5.01
C GLN A 336 -15.31 -12.57 -4.32
N VAL A 337 -15.26 -13.89 -4.39
CA VAL A 337 -16.20 -14.78 -3.69
C VAL A 337 -15.44 -15.64 -2.68
N ASP A 338 -15.89 -15.64 -1.42
CA ASP A 338 -15.22 -16.44 -0.38
C ASP A 338 -15.61 -17.92 -0.42
N GLY A 339 -14.95 -18.74 0.40
CA GLY A 339 -15.24 -20.17 0.51
C GLY A 339 -16.63 -20.52 1.05
N LYS A 340 -17.41 -19.54 1.53
CA LYS A 340 -18.82 -19.69 1.94
C LYS A 340 -19.78 -19.29 0.81
N GLY A 341 -19.29 -18.86 -0.35
CA GLY A 341 -20.09 -18.40 -1.49
C GLY A 341 -20.60 -16.97 -1.36
N ARG A 342 -20.05 -16.16 -0.44
CA ARG A 342 -20.46 -14.77 -0.24
C ARG A 342 -19.66 -13.85 -1.15
N LEU A 343 -20.29 -12.80 -1.66
CA LEU A 343 -19.62 -11.79 -2.47
C LEU A 343 -18.90 -10.80 -1.56
N TRP A 344 -17.63 -10.53 -1.84
CA TRP A 344 -16.83 -9.51 -1.19
C TRP A 344 -16.55 -8.38 -2.16
N ALA A 345 -16.55 -7.13 -1.66
CA ALA A 345 -16.17 -5.97 -2.44
C ALA A 345 -15.15 -5.11 -1.70
N ALA A 346 -14.14 -4.65 -2.43
CA ALA A 346 -13.36 -3.49 -2.01
C ALA A 346 -14.12 -2.23 -2.44
N ALA A 347 -14.67 -1.49 -1.47
CA ALA A 347 -15.43 -0.27 -1.68
C ALA A 347 -14.56 0.96 -1.37
N TRP A 348 -14.51 1.91 -2.31
CA TRP A 348 -13.66 3.08 -2.24
C TRP A 348 -14.50 4.37 -2.22
N ALA A 349 -15.22 4.59 -1.13
CA ALA A 349 -16.11 5.73 -0.97
C ALA A 349 -15.40 7.08 -1.08
N THR A 350 -14.13 7.17 -0.66
CA THR A 350 -13.32 8.39 -0.75
C THR A 350 -12.55 8.54 -2.07
N TYR A 351 -12.85 7.74 -3.10
CA TYR A 351 -12.17 7.83 -4.39
C TYR A 351 -12.05 9.28 -4.92
N PRO A 352 -10.89 9.70 -5.44
CA PRO A 352 -9.67 8.91 -5.67
C PRO A 352 -8.68 8.92 -4.49
N LYS A 353 -9.01 9.57 -3.36
CA LYS A 353 -8.25 9.55 -2.10
C LYS A 353 -9.00 10.30 -1.00
N TRP A 354 -8.67 10.01 0.25
CA TRP A 354 -9.20 10.76 1.39
C TRP A 354 -8.95 12.28 1.29
N GLU A 355 -10.01 13.05 1.55
CA GLU A 355 -10.00 14.52 1.61
C GLU A 355 -9.95 15.00 3.08
N PRO A 356 -9.00 15.89 3.44
CA PRO A 356 -8.92 16.42 4.79
C PRO A 356 -10.24 17.05 5.26
N LEU A 357 -10.57 16.90 6.55
CA LEU A 357 -11.84 17.30 7.19
C LEU A 357 -13.08 16.47 6.81
N LYS A 358 -12.97 15.52 5.89
CA LYS A 358 -14.04 14.54 5.62
C LYS A 358 -13.77 13.21 6.33
N GLU A 359 -14.80 12.40 6.47
CA GLU A 359 -14.66 11.05 6.99
C GLU A 359 -14.01 10.12 5.94
N MET A 360 -13.19 9.17 6.40
CA MET A 360 -12.68 8.08 5.56
C MET A 360 -13.58 6.85 5.74
N ASN A 361 -14.29 6.48 4.69
CA ASN A 361 -15.30 5.42 4.66
C ASN A 361 -15.00 4.34 3.61
N ASP A 362 -13.73 4.12 3.32
CA ASP A 362 -13.29 3.04 2.44
C ASP A 362 -13.24 1.72 3.23
N SER A 363 -13.67 0.62 2.61
CA SER A 363 -13.87 -0.64 3.33
C SER A 363 -13.78 -1.89 2.46
N LEU A 364 -13.60 -3.02 3.14
CA LEU A 364 -13.97 -4.33 2.60
C LEU A 364 -15.37 -4.68 3.12
N LEU A 365 -16.26 -5.01 2.18
CA LEU A 365 -17.64 -5.36 2.44
C LEU A 365 -17.91 -6.82 2.09
N ILE A 366 -18.80 -7.45 2.86
CA ILE A 366 -19.30 -8.82 2.63
C ILE A 366 -20.81 -8.72 2.38
N PHE A 367 -21.27 -9.30 1.29
CA PHE A 367 -22.68 -9.35 0.90
C PHE A 367 -23.21 -10.78 1.02
N GLU A 368 -24.35 -10.91 1.67
CA GLU A 368 -25.04 -12.19 1.88
C GLU A 368 -26.43 -12.14 1.23
N ASP A 369 -26.78 -13.25 0.59
CA ASP A 369 -28.13 -13.58 0.13
C ASP A 369 -28.61 -14.74 1.00
N THR A 370 -29.40 -14.43 2.03
CA THR A 370 -29.78 -15.41 3.07
C THR A 370 -31.03 -16.20 2.73
N ASP A 371 -31.85 -15.72 1.78
CA ASP A 371 -33.03 -16.41 1.27
C ASP A 371 -32.84 -17.08 -0.11
N LYS A 372 -31.67 -16.86 -0.74
CA LYS A 372 -31.23 -17.44 -2.01
C LYS A 372 -32.09 -16.99 -3.20
N ASP A 373 -32.63 -15.77 -3.15
CA ASP A 373 -33.42 -15.20 -4.25
C ASP A 373 -32.57 -14.57 -5.38
N GLY A 374 -31.24 -14.56 -5.20
CA GLY A 374 -30.29 -13.93 -6.09
C GLY A 374 -30.10 -12.45 -5.81
N LYS A 375 -30.47 -11.95 -4.62
CA LYS A 375 -30.23 -10.57 -4.19
C LYS A 375 -29.60 -10.56 -2.81
N ALA A 376 -28.67 -9.65 -2.60
CA ALA A 376 -28.12 -9.46 -1.27
C ALA A 376 -29.18 -8.82 -0.36
N ASP A 377 -29.37 -9.40 0.82
CA ASP A 377 -30.26 -8.89 1.86
C ASP A 377 -29.47 -8.33 3.07
N LYS A 378 -28.16 -8.58 3.11
CA LYS A 378 -27.25 -8.10 4.16
C LYS A 378 -25.92 -7.65 3.58
N VAL A 379 -25.38 -6.60 4.19
CA VAL A 379 -23.99 -6.16 4.05
C VAL A 379 -23.32 -6.14 5.42
N LYS A 380 -22.06 -6.55 5.49
CA LYS A 380 -21.20 -6.42 6.67
C LYS A 380 -19.93 -5.68 6.28
N GLU A 381 -19.50 -4.72 7.09
CA GLU A 381 -18.17 -4.12 6.98
C GLU A 381 -17.16 -5.05 7.68
N PHE A 382 -16.34 -5.75 6.90
CA PHE A 382 -15.29 -6.61 7.45
C PHE A 382 -14.16 -5.78 8.08
N ALA A 383 -13.76 -4.70 7.39
CA ALA A 383 -12.77 -3.76 7.90
C ALA A 383 -12.75 -2.45 7.11
N LYS A 384 -12.43 -1.34 7.78
CA LYS A 384 -12.02 -0.10 7.11
C LYS A 384 -10.60 -0.21 6.54
N VAL A 385 -10.45 0.10 5.25
CA VAL A 385 -9.18 0.02 4.51
C VAL A 385 -9.11 1.17 3.52
N HIS A 386 -8.15 2.08 3.68
CA HIS A 386 -7.99 3.24 2.81
C HIS A 386 -7.43 2.86 1.44
N ASN A 387 -8.07 3.37 0.39
CA ASN A 387 -7.72 3.12 -1.02
C ASN A 387 -7.52 1.62 -1.34
N PRO A 388 -8.54 0.76 -1.14
CA PRO A 388 -8.40 -0.68 -1.28
C PRO A 388 -8.41 -1.10 -2.76
N LEU A 389 -7.27 -1.03 -3.45
CA LEU A 389 -7.18 -1.30 -4.90
C LEU A 389 -7.32 -2.78 -5.28
N GLY A 390 -7.19 -3.66 -4.31
CA GLY A 390 -7.41 -5.08 -4.49
C GLY A 390 -7.17 -5.90 -3.24
N PHE A 391 -7.71 -7.12 -3.25
CA PHE A 391 -7.61 -8.05 -2.14
C PHE A 391 -7.65 -9.51 -2.59
N GLU A 392 -7.11 -10.39 -1.76
CA GLU A 392 -7.10 -11.83 -2.00
C GLU A 392 -7.15 -12.61 -0.66
N PHE A 393 -7.85 -13.75 -0.65
CA PHE A 393 -7.95 -14.62 0.51
C PHE A 393 -6.66 -15.40 0.73
N TRP A 394 -6.16 -15.39 1.97
CA TRP A 394 -4.95 -16.12 2.32
C TRP A 394 -4.93 -16.48 3.80
N ASN A 395 -4.47 -17.70 4.14
CA ASN A 395 -4.23 -18.13 5.53
C ASN A 395 -5.41 -17.89 6.51
N GLY A 396 -6.63 -18.09 6.03
CA GLY A 396 -7.86 -17.88 6.80
C GLY A 396 -8.19 -16.41 7.09
N GLY A 397 -7.60 -15.48 6.34
CA GLY A 397 -7.89 -14.05 6.36
C GLY A 397 -7.82 -13.47 4.95
N VAL A 398 -7.55 -12.16 4.87
CA VAL A 398 -7.53 -11.39 3.63
C VAL A 398 -6.27 -10.53 3.57
N ILE A 399 -5.58 -10.56 2.43
CA ILE A 399 -4.51 -9.64 2.09
C ILE A 399 -5.11 -8.52 1.25
N VAL A 400 -4.87 -7.25 1.61
CA VAL A 400 -5.49 -6.08 0.99
C VAL A 400 -4.45 -5.01 0.70
N THR A 401 -4.52 -4.41 -0.48
CA THR A 401 -3.72 -3.23 -0.81
C THR A 401 -4.24 -2.01 -0.03
N SER A 402 -3.34 -1.26 0.60
CA SER A 402 -3.63 0.02 1.26
C SER A 402 -2.38 0.89 1.16
N GLN A 403 -2.16 1.51 -0.01
CA GLN A 403 -0.89 2.16 -0.35
C GLN A 403 -0.39 3.12 0.74
N PRO A 404 0.93 3.14 1.03
CA PRO A 404 2.03 2.39 0.39
C PRO A 404 2.24 0.96 0.93
N ASP A 405 1.28 0.44 1.68
CA ASP A 405 1.36 -0.84 2.38
C ASP A 405 0.44 -1.90 1.73
N ILE A 406 0.72 -3.17 2.02
CA ILE A 406 -0.23 -4.28 1.92
C ILE A 406 -0.47 -4.78 3.33
N ILE A 407 -1.73 -4.91 3.71
CA ILE A 407 -2.16 -5.32 5.04
C ILE A 407 -2.74 -6.74 5.01
N PHE A 408 -2.55 -7.46 6.11
CA PHE A 408 -3.26 -8.69 6.40
C PHE A 408 -4.34 -8.41 7.45
N LEU A 409 -5.53 -8.92 7.18
CA LEU A 409 -6.71 -8.81 8.03
C LEU A 409 -7.27 -10.21 8.29
N LYS A 410 -7.72 -10.47 9.52
CA LYS A 410 -8.36 -11.75 9.85
C LYS A 410 -9.37 -11.55 10.97
N ASP A 411 -10.45 -12.30 10.87
CA ASP A 411 -11.44 -12.54 11.92
C ASP A 411 -11.05 -13.85 12.63
N THR A 412 -10.92 -13.81 13.96
CA THR A 412 -10.56 -14.99 14.78
C THR A 412 -11.69 -15.50 15.67
N ASP A 413 -12.82 -14.80 15.76
CA ASP A 413 -13.95 -15.17 16.62
C ASP A 413 -15.25 -15.51 15.86
N GLY A 414 -15.28 -15.26 14.55
CA GLY A 414 -16.33 -15.65 13.62
C GLY A 414 -17.46 -14.63 13.47
N ASP A 415 -17.28 -13.39 13.92
CA ASP A 415 -18.27 -12.31 13.79
C ASP A 415 -18.26 -11.59 12.43
N ASP A 416 -17.38 -12.01 11.51
CA ASP A 416 -17.11 -11.38 10.21
C ASP A 416 -16.56 -9.94 10.31
N VAL A 417 -15.84 -9.61 11.39
CA VAL A 417 -15.08 -8.37 11.58
C VAL A 417 -13.61 -8.69 11.84
N ALA A 418 -12.69 -7.98 11.19
CA ALA A 418 -11.27 -8.24 11.39
C ALA A 418 -10.79 -7.77 12.78
N ASP A 419 -10.33 -8.69 13.61
CA ASP A 419 -9.71 -8.46 14.93
C ASP A 419 -8.16 -8.51 14.87
N VAL A 420 -7.61 -9.11 13.82
CA VAL A 420 -6.17 -9.11 13.51
C VAL A 420 -5.91 -8.17 12.35
N ARG A 421 -4.96 -7.25 12.54
CA ARG A 421 -4.50 -6.31 11.52
C ARG A 421 -3.00 -6.08 11.63
N TYR A 422 -2.25 -6.33 10.56
CA TYR A 422 -0.86 -5.90 10.48
C TYR A 422 -0.42 -5.65 9.03
N VAL A 423 0.66 -4.88 8.88
CA VAL A 423 1.28 -4.63 7.58
C VAL A 423 2.16 -5.83 7.22
N ILE A 424 1.73 -6.62 6.23
CA ILE A 424 2.46 -7.84 5.81
C ILE A 424 3.59 -7.50 4.83
N MET A 425 3.45 -6.42 4.05
CA MET A 425 4.45 -5.97 3.09
C MET A 425 4.36 -4.45 2.91
N GLN A 426 5.51 -3.80 2.68
CA GLN A 426 5.59 -2.36 2.45
C GLN A 426 6.29 -2.05 1.13
N GLY A 427 6.27 -0.77 0.77
CA GLY A 427 7.11 -0.25 -0.31
C GLY A 427 6.44 -0.26 -1.66
N ILE A 428 5.12 -0.35 -1.68
CA ILE A 428 4.32 -0.08 -2.86
C ILE A 428 4.36 1.42 -3.12
N GLY A 429 4.74 1.82 -4.33
CA GLY A 429 4.70 3.23 -4.72
C GLY A 429 3.29 3.82 -4.56
N SER A 430 3.18 5.00 -3.97
CA SER A 430 1.91 5.71 -3.71
C SER A 430 1.68 6.92 -4.64
N SER A 431 2.45 7.02 -5.72
CA SER A 431 2.51 8.27 -6.51
C SER A 431 1.37 8.43 -7.50
N ASP A 432 0.62 7.37 -7.76
CA ASP A 432 -0.63 7.38 -8.49
C ASP A 432 -1.47 6.23 -7.91
N THR A 433 -2.67 6.56 -7.46
CA THR A 433 -3.57 5.61 -6.80
C THR A 433 -4.16 4.59 -7.77
N HIS A 434 -4.29 4.92 -9.05
CA HIS A 434 -4.85 4.00 -10.05
C HIS A 434 -3.81 3.00 -10.57
N HIS A 435 -2.54 3.39 -10.61
CA HIS A 435 -1.46 2.61 -11.20
C HIS A 435 -0.80 1.61 -10.23
N ALA A 436 -1.26 1.49 -8.98
CA ALA A 436 -0.61 0.63 -7.98
C ALA A 436 -1.13 -0.80 -7.98
N ALA A 437 -0.79 -1.56 -6.92
CA ALA A 437 -1.09 -2.99 -6.77
C ALA A 437 -2.61 -3.25 -6.74
N ASN A 438 -3.18 -3.24 -7.93
CA ASN A 438 -4.57 -3.50 -8.21
C ASN A 438 -4.78 -4.98 -8.55
N ASN A 439 -6.00 -5.46 -8.32
CA ASN A 439 -6.43 -6.81 -8.68
C ASN A 439 -5.47 -7.90 -8.14
N LEU A 440 -5.41 -8.06 -6.82
CA LEU A 440 -4.63 -9.13 -6.21
C LEU A 440 -5.26 -10.48 -6.59
N ILE A 441 -4.45 -11.39 -7.13
CA ILE A 441 -4.91 -12.72 -7.58
C ILE A 441 -3.96 -13.80 -7.08
N PHE A 442 -4.50 -14.85 -6.46
CA PHE A 442 -3.75 -16.02 -6.05
C PHE A 442 -3.44 -16.93 -7.26
N GLY A 443 -2.16 -17.11 -7.55
CA GLY A 443 -1.69 -18.01 -8.59
C GLY A 443 -1.62 -19.47 -8.13
N PRO A 444 -1.63 -20.44 -9.06
CA PRO A 444 -1.56 -21.87 -8.75
C PRO A 444 -0.25 -22.31 -8.08
N ASP A 445 0.78 -21.47 -8.13
CA ASP A 445 2.08 -21.69 -7.48
C ASP A 445 2.12 -21.18 -6.02
N GLY A 446 1.01 -20.64 -5.52
CA GLY A 446 0.85 -20.09 -4.19
C GLY A 446 1.44 -18.68 -4.01
N GLY A 447 1.72 -17.97 -5.11
CA GLY A 447 2.05 -16.55 -5.08
C GLY A 447 0.82 -15.67 -5.28
N ILE A 448 0.86 -14.44 -4.77
CA ILE A 448 -0.13 -13.40 -5.07
C ILE A 448 0.43 -12.48 -6.14
N TYR A 449 -0.32 -12.28 -7.20
CA TYR A 449 0.07 -11.46 -8.34
C TYR A 449 -0.66 -10.13 -8.30
N TRP A 450 0.05 -9.07 -8.68
CA TRP A 450 -0.54 -7.78 -8.99
C TRP A 450 0.20 -7.15 -10.16
N GLN A 451 -0.35 -6.07 -10.68
CA GLN A 451 0.38 -5.25 -11.64
C GLN A 451 0.51 -3.80 -11.18
N SER A 452 1.52 -3.12 -11.70
CA SER A 452 1.83 -1.73 -11.36
C SER A 452 2.28 -0.96 -12.60
N GLY A 453 1.89 0.30 -12.66
CA GLY A 453 2.12 1.22 -13.78
C GLY A 453 3.34 2.12 -13.65
N ILE A 454 3.48 3.02 -14.64
CA ILE A 454 4.70 3.81 -14.93
C ILE A 454 5.09 4.90 -13.92
N PHE A 455 4.20 5.29 -13.01
CA PHE A 455 4.47 6.42 -12.09
C PHE A 455 5.13 6.00 -10.79
N LEU A 456 5.22 4.70 -10.53
CA LEU A 456 5.49 4.19 -9.20
C LEU A 456 6.96 3.86 -9.02
N GLN A 457 7.49 4.27 -7.87
CA GLN A 457 8.77 3.85 -7.36
C GLN A 457 8.53 2.90 -6.18
N HIS A 458 8.89 1.64 -6.37
CA HIS A 458 8.78 0.59 -5.35
C HIS A 458 10.10 0.40 -4.60
N ASN A 459 9.99 -0.09 -3.37
CA ASN A 459 11.12 -0.45 -2.52
C ASN A 459 10.73 -1.54 -1.50
N HIS A 460 10.73 -2.80 -1.90
CA HIS A 460 10.25 -3.90 -1.05
C HIS A 460 11.37 -4.53 -0.24
N GLU A 461 11.31 -4.44 1.09
CA GLU A 461 12.22 -5.19 1.98
C GLU A 461 11.84 -6.67 2.10
N THR A 462 12.86 -7.51 2.28
CA THR A 462 12.72 -8.96 2.37
C THR A 462 13.81 -9.55 3.27
N PRO A 463 13.55 -10.63 4.02
CA PRO A 463 14.57 -11.23 4.91
C PRO A 463 15.73 -11.91 4.16
N TRP A 464 15.59 -12.07 2.84
CA TRP A 464 16.48 -12.86 1.99
C TRP A 464 17.63 -12.07 1.35
N GLY A 465 17.54 -10.74 1.29
CA GLY A 465 18.44 -9.95 0.47
C GLY A 465 18.20 -8.44 0.58
N PRO A 466 18.92 -7.64 -0.23
CA PRO A 466 18.65 -6.20 -0.31
C PRO A 466 17.22 -5.95 -0.81
N SER A 467 16.66 -4.79 -0.47
CA SER A 467 15.34 -4.37 -0.94
C SER A 467 15.22 -4.40 -2.49
N LEU A 468 14.08 -4.86 -3.00
CA LEU A 468 13.74 -4.73 -4.42
C LEU A 468 13.33 -3.27 -4.71
N THR A 469 14.31 -2.45 -5.09
CA THR A 469 14.08 -1.07 -5.54
C THR A 469 13.87 -1.03 -7.05
N THR A 470 12.68 -0.63 -7.51
CA THR A 470 12.38 -0.59 -8.95
C THR A 470 11.34 0.47 -9.31
N GLY A 471 11.48 1.05 -10.50
CA GLY A 471 10.48 1.92 -11.12
C GLY A 471 9.77 1.26 -12.31
N SER A 472 9.87 -0.06 -12.45
CA SER A 472 9.33 -0.79 -13.58
C SER A 472 7.80 -0.84 -13.54
N SER A 473 7.18 -0.45 -14.66
CA SER A 473 5.79 -0.82 -14.94
C SER A 473 5.77 -2.31 -15.32
N ALA A 474 5.18 -3.14 -14.48
CA ALA A 474 5.29 -4.59 -14.57
C ALA A 474 4.20 -5.33 -13.77
N MET A 475 4.09 -6.62 -14.05
CA MET A 475 3.50 -7.60 -13.17
C MET A 475 4.52 -8.03 -12.10
N TYR A 476 4.05 -8.12 -10.88
CA TYR A 476 4.81 -8.53 -9.70
C TYR A 476 4.16 -9.76 -9.06
N ARG A 477 4.98 -10.54 -8.37
CA ARG A 477 4.55 -11.71 -7.60
C ARG A 477 5.09 -11.61 -6.18
N PHE A 478 4.21 -11.77 -5.21
CA PHE A 478 4.53 -11.85 -3.79
C PHE A 478 4.31 -13.27 -3.26
N ASP A 479 5.34 -13.85 -2.64
CA ASP A 479 5.19 -15.08 -1.85
C ASP A 479 4.95 -14.70 -0.38
N PRO A 480 3.71 -14.74 0.13
CA PRO A 480 3.41 -14.33 1.50
C PRO A 480 4.05 -15.24 2.57
N ARG A 481 4.50 -16.45 2.21
CA ARG A 481 5.20 -17.36 3.14
C ARG A 481 6.68 -17.01 3.28
N ARG A 482 7.29 -16.52 2.20
CA ARG A 482 8.73 -16.19 2.14
C ARG A 482 9.01 -14.70 2.27
N TYR A 483 7.99 -13.85 2.15
CA TYR A 483 8.11 -12.40 2.10
C TYR A 483 9.04 -11.95 0.97
N THR A 484 8.94 -12.59 -0.19
CA THR A 484 9.70 -12.22 -1.39
C THR A 484 8.78 -11.61 -2.42
N VAL A 485 9.24 -10.55 -3.07
CA VAL A 485 8.61 -9.94 -4.23
C VAL A 485 9.53 -10.12 -5.43
N SER A 486 8.99 -10.57 -6.55
CA SER A 486 9.71 -10.67 -7.82
C SER A 486 8.98 -9.94 -8.93
N LEU A 487 9.74 -9.40 -9.89
CA LEU A 487 9.22 -8.90 -11.14
C LEU A 487 9.01 -10.09 -12.08
N VAL A 488 7.78 -10.28 -12.58
CA VAL A 488 7.43 -11.41 -13.45
C VAL A 488 7.63 -11.03 -14.91
N ALA A 489 6.93 -9.99 -15.38
CA ALA A 489 7.00 -9.52 -16.76
C ALA A 489 6.67 -8.03 -16.84
N GLY A 490 7.38 -7.29 -17.69
CA GLY A 490 7.09 -5.87 -17.92
C GLY A 490 5.75 -5.67 -18.64
N ASN A 491 4.97 -4.69 -18.20
CA ASN A 491 3.67 -4.32 -18.79
C ASN A 491 3.41 -2.83 -18.55
N SER A 492 2.92 -2.10 -19.55
CA SER A 492 2.89 -0.63 -19.54
C SER A 492 1.80 -0.07 -20.46
N PRO A 493 1.26 1.14 -20.20
CA PRO A 493 1.64 2.05 -19.10
C PRO A 493 0.80 1.93 -17.83
N ASN A 494 -0.40 1.36 -17.91
CA ASN A 494 -1.24 1.14 -16.73
C ASN A 494 -1.83 -0.28 -16.73
N PRO A 495 -1.09 -1.27 -16.24
CA PRO A 495 -1.54 -2.65 -16.20
C PRO A 495 -2.71 -2.87 -15.24
N HIS A 496 -3.81 -3.44 -15.74
CA HIS A 496 -4.99 -3.83 -14.98
C HIS A 496 -5.51 -5.19 -15.45
N GLY A 497 -6.10 -5.96 -14.54
CA GLY A 497 -6.59 -7.30 -14.84
C GLY A 497 -5.46 -8.34 -14.89
N THR A 498 -5.72 -9.47 -14.24
CA THR A 498 -4.85 -10.63 -14.19
C THR A 498 -5.75 -11.82 -13.92
N SER A 499 -5.55 -12.90 -14.65
CA SER A 499 -6.30 -14.14 -14.44
C SER A 499 -5.44 -15.35 -14.79
N PHE A 500 -5.82 -16.49 -14.24
CA PHE A 500 -5.27 -17.79 -14.58
C PHE A 500 -6.40 -18.68 -15.11
N ASP A 501 -6.10 -19.51 -16.12
CA ASP A 501 -7.01 -20.59 -16.50
C ASP A 501 -6.75 -21.86 -15.68
N GLN A 502 -7.58 -22.89 -15.91
CA GLN A 502 -7.47 -24.18 -15.20
C GLN A 502 -6.15 -24.92 -15.44
N TRP A 503 -5.43 -24.60 -16.52
CA TRP A 503 -4.12 -25.18 -16.84
C TRP A 503 -2.97 -24.39 -16.21
N GLY A 504 -3.28 -23.26 -15.57
CA GLY A 504 -2.32 -22.35 -14.97
C GLY A 504 -1.68 -21.37 -15.96
N TYR A 505 -2.25 -21.19 -17.16
CA TYR A 505 -1.80 -20.12 -18.05
C TYR A 505 -2.20 -18.77 -17.49
N LEU A 506 -1.25 -17.85 -17.50
CA LEU A 506 -1.36 -16.53 -16.91
C LEU A 506 -1.70 -15.50 -17.99
N TYR A 507 -2.69 -14.66 -17.71
CA TYR A 507 -3.15 -13.58 -18.57
C TYR A 507 -3.09 -12.24 -17.87
N ALA A 508 -2.93 -11.17 -18.65
CA ALA A 508 -2.81 -9.82 -18.14
C ALA A 508 -3.27 -8.78 -19.16
N ASN A 509 -3.73 -7.61 -18.71
CA ASN A 509 -3.93 -6.47 -19.61
C ASN A 509 -3.13 -5.22 -19.24
N ASP A 510 -2.99 -4.36 -20.24
CA ASP A 510 -2.75 -2.93 -20.08
C ASP A 510 -4.05 -2.16 -20.29
N GLY A 511 -4.55 -1.54 -19.22
CA GLY A 511 -5.81 -0.84 -19.23
C GLY A 511 -5.81 0.45 -20.05
N THR A 512 -4.69 1.18 -20.08
CA THR A 512 -4.60 2.43 -20.88
C THR A 512 -4.53 2.13 -22.38
N GLY A 513 -3.68 1.17 -22.76
CA GLY A 513 -3.48 0.79 -24.15
C GLY A 513 -4.57 -0.12 -24.70
N GLY A 514 -5.29 -0.85 -23.84
CA GLY A 514 -6.32 -1.82 -24.19
C GLY A 514 -5.75 -3.12 -24.77
N ARG A 515 -4.55 -3.53 -24.32
CA ARG A 515 -3.86 -4.72 -24.84
C ARG A 515 -3.97 -5.86 -23.84
N SER A 516 -4.30 -7.05 -24.33
CA SER A 516 -4.33 -8.28 -23.52
C SER A 516 -3.21 -9.21 -23.94
N TYR A 517 -2.68 -9.94 -22.96
CA TYR A 517 -1.48 -10.74 -23.12
C TYR A 517 -1.64 -12.12 -22.49
N GLN A 518 -1.01 -13.12 -23.11
CA GLN A 518 -0.56 -14.30 -22.40
C GLN A 518 0.83 -14.04 -21.83
N VAL A 519 1.04 -14.36 -20.57
CA VAL A 519 2.34 -14.28 -19.90
C VAL A 519 3.01 -15.65 -19.97
N ARG A 520 4.17 -15.74 -20.64
CA ARG A 520 4.85 -17.01 -20.89
C ARG A 520 6.33 -16.98 -20.55
N PRO A 521 6.95 -18.14 -20.26
CA PRO A 521 8.40 -18.25 -20.16
C PRO A 521 9.09 -17.73 -21.42
N ASN A 522 10.18 -16.98 -21.23
CA ASN A 522 11.03 -16.46 -22.29
C ASN A 522 12.45 -16.26 -21.73
N GLY A 523 13.35 -17.20 -22.04
CA GLY A 523 14.68 -17.26 -21.43
C GLY A 523 14.58 -17.62 -19.94
N GLU A 524 15.25 -16.86 -19.09
CA GLU A 524 15.28 -17.07 -17.63
C GLU A 524 14.08 -16.44 -16.88
N GLY A 525 13.16 -15.78 -17.60
CA GLY A 525 12.02 -15.07 -17.00
C GLY A 525 10.75 -15.21 -17.81
N PHE A 526 9.81 -14.27 -17.64
CA PHE A 526 8.54 -14.25 -18.35
C PHE A 526 8.39 -12.99 -19.21
N LYS A 527 7.55 -13.08 -20.24
CA LYS A 527 7.24 -11.96 -21.14
C LYS A 527 5.77 -11.94 -21.53
N MET A 528 5.27 -10.73 -21.82
CA MET A 528 3.95 -10.48 -22.39
C MET A 528 3.92 -10.80 -23.89
N PHE A 529 3.06 -11.72 -24.31
CA PHE A 529 2.79 -12.04 -25.72
C PHE A 529 1.35 -11.67 -26.07
N PRO A 530 1.07 -11.01 -27.21
CA PRO A 530 -0.29 -10.60 -27.56
C PRO A 530 -1.28 -11.78 -27.54
N LEU A 531 -2.40 -11.62 -26.82
CA LEU A 531 -3.43 -12.65 -26.71
C LEU A 531 -4.53 -12.50 -27.76
N VAL A 532 -4.99 -11.27 -27.98
CA VAL A 532 -6.11 -10.96 -28.88
C VAL A 532 -5.78 -9.75 -29.73
N ASN A 533 -6.53 -9.59 -30.83
CA ASN A 533 -6.57 -8.30 -31.53
C ASN A 533 -7.25 -7.27 -30.63
N LYS A 534 -6.60 -6.14 -30.42
CA LYS A 534 -7.18 -5.03 -29.66
C LYS A 534 -8.36 -4.41 -30.41
N GLU A 535 -9.50 -4.34 -29.73
CA GLU A 535 -10.72 -3.72 -30.26
C GLU A 535 -11.23 -2.55 -29.41
N VAL A 536 -10.97 -2.58 -28.09
CA VAL A 536 -11.54 -1.63 -27.12
C VAL A 536 -10.47 -1.07 -26.20
N ARG A 537 -10.76 0.10 -25.63
CA ARG A 537 -9.98 0.72 -24.55
C ARG A 537 -10.84 1.74 -23.79
N PRO A 538 -10.61 1.95 -22.49
CA PRO A 538 -9.68 1.25 -21.62
C PRO A 538 -10.23 -0.10 -21.16
N VAL A 539 -9.33 -1.03 -20.91
CA VAL A 539 -9.66 -2.32 -20.30
C VAL A 539 -9.51 -2.20 -18.79
N SER A 540 -10.56 -2.49 -18.04
CA SER A 540 -10.53 -2.37 -16.57
C SER A 540 -10.15 -3.67 -15.87
N ALA A 541 -10.46 -4.83 -16.48
CA ALA A 541 -10.17 -6.15 -15.91
C ALA A 541 -10.27 -7.23 -17.00
N ASP A 542 -9.76 -8.41 -16.67
CA ASP A 542 -10.05 -9.66 -17.36
C ASP A 542 -10.39 -10.78 -16.38
N ALA A 543 -11.01 -11.83 -16.89
CA ALA A 543 -11.22 -13.08 -16.18
C ALA A 543 -11.31 -14.25 -17.16
N ILE A 544 -11.19 -15.46 -16.61
CA ILE A 544 -11.50 -16.70 -17.32
C ILE A 544 -12.85 -17.21 -16.82
N ILE A 545 -13.77 -17.50 -17.75
CA ILE A 545 -15.06 -18.10 -17.39
C ILE A 545 -14.79 -19.51 -16.85
N SER A 546 -15.23 -19.74 -15.62
CA SER A 546 -15.15 -21.05 -14.97
C SER A 546 -16.29 -21.17 -13.98
N GLY A 547 -17.28 -22.02 -14.28
CA GLY A 547 -18.38 -22.28 -13.36
C GLY A 547 -19.65 -22.77 -14.04
N THR A 548 -20.44 -23.56 -13.32
CA THR A 548 -21.65 -24.24 -13.83
C THR A 548 -22.81 -23.32 -14.22
N ASN A 549 -22.68 -22.01 -13.97
CA ASN A 549 -23.66 -21.01 -14.40
C ASN A 549 -23.53 -20.63 -15.89
N PHE A 550 -22.46 -21.09 -16.56
CA PHE A 550 -22.21 -20.85 -17.97
C PHE A 550 -22.26 -22.16 -18.77
N PRO A 551 -22.73 -22.14 -20.03
CA PRO A 551 -22.68 -23.29 -20.92
C PRO A 551 -21.26 -23.83 -21.13
N ASP A 552 -21.15 -25.11 -21.53
CA ASP A 552 -19.87 -25.80 -21.71
C ASP A 552 -18.99 -25.11 -22.77
N GLU A 553 -19.60 -24.59 -23.83
CA GLU A 553 -18.91 -23.87 -24.91
C GLU A 553 -18.27 -22.54 -24.47
N MET A 554 -18.69 -21.99 -23.33
CA MET A 554 -18.10 -20.75 -22.77
C MET A 554 -17.04 -21.03 -21.72
N GLN A 555 -16.90 -22.28 -21.25
CA GLN A 555 -15.93 -22.61 -20.22
C GLN A 555 -14.51 -22.34 -20.73
N GLN A 556 -13.71 -21.70 -19.89
CA GLN A 556 -12.33 -21.32 -20.18
C GLN A 556 -12.16 -20.25 -21.27
N ASN A 557 -13.24 -19.56 -21.65
CA ASN A 557 -13.15 -18.37 -22.47
C ASN A 557 -12.58 -17.20 -21.68
N PHE A 558 -11.87 -16.33 -22.37
CA PHE A 558 -11.33 -15.10 -21.83
C PHE A 558 -12.35 -13.98 -21.99
N ILE A 559 -12.65 -13.28 -20.90
CA ILE A 559 -13.51 -12.10 -20.91
C ILE A 559 -12.75 -10.83 -20.57
N LEU A 560 -13.14 -9.75 -21.23
CA LEU A 560 -12.49 -8.45 -21.16
C LEU A 560 -13.52 -7.38 -20.79
N CYS A 561 -13.34 -6.75 -19.64
CA CYS A 561 -14.23 -5.69 -19.14
C CYS A 561 -13.80 -4.33 -19.69
N ASN A 562 -14.75 -3.55 -20.23
CA ASN A 562 -14.49 -2.21 -20.77
C ASN A 562 -15.55 -1.21 -20.29
N THR A 563 -15.10 0.00 -19.95
CA THR A 563 -15.95 1.02 -19.29
C THR A 563 -16.04 2.35 -20.05
N ILE A 564 -15.27 2.56 -21.13
CA ILE A 564 -15.35 3.77 -21.97
C ILE A 564 -15.29 3.37 -23.45
N GLY A 565 -16.14 3.99 -24.28
CA GLY A 565 -16.20 3.71 -25.73
C GLY A 565 -17.04 2.48 -26.07
N TYR A 566 -16.87 1.37 -25.35
CA TYR A 566 -17.75 0.19 -25.36
C TYR A 566 -18.17 -0.14 -23.93
N LEU A 567 -19.46 -0.09 -23.61
CA LEU A 567 -19.95 -0.36 -22.25
C LEU A 567 -20.40 -1.81 -22.17
N GLY A 568 -19.48 -2.72 -21.87
CA GLY A 568 -19.78 -4.15 -21.86
C GLY A 568 -18.56 -5.04 -21.66
N ILE A 569 -18.81 -6.34 -21.84
CA ILE A 569 -17.82 -7.41 -21.67
C ILE A 569 -17.64 -8.08 -23.04
N LYS A 570 -16.40 -8.13 -23.52
CA LYS A 570 -16.05 -8.92 -24.72
C LYS A 570 -15.61 -10.31 -24.32
N GLN A 571 -15.95 -11.31 -25.12
CA GLN A 571 -15.61 -12.71 -24.90
C GLN A 571 -14.78 -13.24 -26.05
N TYR A 572 -13.80 -14.08 -25.72
CA TYR A 572 -12.87 -14.68 -26.69
C TYR A 572 -12.71 -16.17 -26.40
N ASP A 573 -12.82 -16.98 -27.46
CA ASP A 573 -12.41 -18.38 -27.45
C ASP A 573 -10.89 -18.45 -27.44
N LEU A 574 -10.30 -19.30 -26.60
CA LEU A 574 -8.87 -19.42 -26.43
C LEU A 574 -8.32 -20.71 -27.06
N HIS A 575 -7.54 -20.55 -28.13
CA HIS A 575 -6.89 -21.65 -28.87
C HIS A 575 -5.59 -22.06 -28.18
N ARG A 576 -5.66 -23.06 -27.30
CA ARG A 576 -4.51 -23.54 -26.49
C ARG A 576 -3.65 -24.59 -27.19
N ASP A 577 -4.26 -25.35 -28.10
CA ASP A 577 -3.58 -26.41 -28.85
C ASP A 577 -2.73 -25.87 -30.02
N GLY A 578 -2.76 -24.56 -30.23
CA GLY A 578 -2.09 -23.84 -31.30
C GLY A 578 -3.09 -23.08 -32.17
N PHE A 579 -2.57 -22.17 -32.99
CA PHE A 579 -3.38 -21.37 -33.93
C PHE A 579 -2.59 -21.09 -35.20
N GLU A 580 -2.93 -21.83 -36.27
CA GLU A 580 -2.13 -21.89 -37.50
C GLU A 580 -1.98 -20.52 -38.18
N GLU A 581 -3.04 -19.72 -38.22
CA GLU A 581 -3.03 -18.40 -38.87
C GLU A 581 -2.00 -17.43 -38.26
N LYS A 582 -1.62 -17.65 -36.99
CA LYS A 582 -0.60 -16.85 -36.30
C LYS A 582 0.71 -17.61 -36.07
N LYS A 583 0.81 -18.88 -36.50
CA LYS A 583 1.92 -19.82 -36.24
C LYS A 583 2.15 -20.13 -34.76
N TYR A 584 1.09 -20.16 -33.96
CA TYR A 584 1.16 -20.47 -32.53
C TYR A 584 1.13 -21.99 -32.35
N LYS A 585 1.97 -22.51 -31.45
CA LYS A 585 2.06 -23.94 -31.11
C LYS A 585 1.29 -24.26 -29.84
N PHE A 586 1.19 -25.54 -29.48
CA PHE A 586 0.64 -25.98 -28.20
C PHE A 586 1.24 -25.18 -27.01
N GLY A 587 0.36 -24.63 -26.18
CA GLY A 587 0.70 -23.77 -25.04
C GLY A 587 0.97 -22.30 -25.37
N GLU A 588 1.04 -21.96 -26.66
CA GLU A 588 0.97 -20.58 -27.14
C GLU A 588 -0.50 -20.25 -27.43
N VAL A 589 -1.12 -19.50 -26.54
CA VAL A 589 -2.55 -19.20 -26.59
C VAL A 589 -2.81 -17.98 -27.46
N TRP A 590 -3.78 -18.12 -28.36
CA TRP A 590 -4.35 -17.02 -29.13
C TRP A 590 -5.86 -16.99 -28.93
N GLY A 591 -6.43 -15.79 -28.81
CA GLY A 591 -7.87 -15.61 -28.64
C GLY A 591 -8.54 -15.05 -29.90
N THR A 592 -9.69 -15.63 -30.26
CA THR A 592 -10.58 -15.10 -31.30
C THR A 592 -11.91 -14.67 -30.68
N PRO A 593 -12.60 -13.64 -31.20
CA PRO A 593 -13.92 -13.29 -30.70
C PRO A 593 -14.82 -14.52 -30.65
N ALA A 594 -15.48 -14.73 -29.51
CA ALA A 594 -16.46 -15.81 -29.37
C ALA A 594 -17.70 -15.51 -30.24
N ALA A 595 -18.35 -16.57 -30.71
CA ALA A 595 -19.50 -16.50 -31.62
C ALA A 595 -20.76 -15.90 -30.97
#